data_AF-G8ZPM2-F1
#
_entry.id   AF-G8ZPM2-F1
#
_cell.length_a   1.000
_cell.length_b   1.000
_cell.length_c   1.000
_cell.angle_alpha   90.00
_cell.angle_beta   90.00
_cell.angle_gamma   90.00
#
_symmetry.space_group_name_H-M   'P 1'
#
loop_
_entity.id
_entity.type
_entity.pdbx_description
1 polymer ?
#
loop_
_entity_poly.entity_id
_entity_poly.type
_entity_poly.pdbx_seq_one_letter_code
_entity_poly.pdbx_strand_id
1 'polypeptide(L)'
;MSRNCADDIKKISQAMDVLAKLVLEKRQEDGSLQLEYKKKLDELDKCIRMIVGITGNEYSIDRNHIDRMLGNGVEILERQDSRTQELRKFALIPIVESSTKPKKKKKNRIPCSFCHEVGHTRAKCEAKLMYTPKDS
;
A
#
# COMPACT_ATOMS: atom_id res chain seq x y z
N MET A 1 52.26 -31.10 16.41
CA MET A 1 51.11 -30.55 15.67
C MET A 1 49.92 -30.46 16.62
N SER A 2 49.53 -29.28 17.11
CA SER A 2 48.35 -29.15 18.00
C SER A 2 47.82 -27.72 18.23
N ARG A 3 48.37 -26.69 17.58
CA ARG A 3 47.96 -25.29 17.84
C ARG A 3 46.65 -24.88 17.15
N ASN A 4 46.27 -25.52 16.04
CA ASN A 4 45.09 -25.09 15.26
C ASN A 4 43.76 -25.57 15.87
N CYS A 5 43.74 -26.72 16.55
CA CYS A 5 42.49 -27.32 17.05
C CYS A 5 41.80 -26.45 18.10
N ALA A 6 42.57 -25.81 19.00
CA ALA A 6 42.03 -24.94 20.03
C ALA A 6 41.46 -23.61 19.47
N ASP A 7 42.11 -23.05 18.44
CA ASP A 7 41.62 -21.84 17.77
C ASP A 7 40.41 -22.14 16.89
N ASP A 8 40.37 -23.33 16.27
CA ASP A 8 39.22 -23.78 15.49
C ASP A 8 38.01 -24.04 16.40
N ILE A 9 38.20 -24.61 17.61
CA ILE A 9 37.14 -24.75 18.62
C ILE A 9 36.58 -23.37 19.04
N LYS A 10 37.45 -22.38 19.24
CA LYS A 10 37.00 -21.01 19.57
C LYS A 10 36.22 -20.36 18.44
N LYS A 11 36.67 -20.51 17.19
CA LYS A 11 35.95 -20.01 16.01
C LYS A 11 34.59 -20.68 15.85
N ILE A 12 34.52 -21.99 16.10
CA ILE A 12 33.25 -22.74 16.06
C ILE A 12 32.31 -22.25 17.17
N SER A 13 32.80 -22.05 18.40
CA SER A 13 31.99 -21.49 19.50
C SER A 13 31.44 -20.11 19.15
N GLN A 14 32.28 -19.24 18.59
CA GLN A 14 31.85 -17.90 18.17
C GLN A 14 30.83 -17.94 17.02
N ALA A 15 31.03 -18.83 16.04
CA ALA A 15 30.06 -19.04 14.97
C ALA A 15 28.71 -19.55 15.51
N MET A 16 28.74 -20.44 16.51
CA MET A 16 27.55 -20.94 17.17
C MET A 16 26.83 -19.84 17.98
N ASP A 17 27.56 -18.98 18.68
CA ASP A 17 26.96 -17.85 19.41
C ASP A 17 26.32 -16.84 18.45
N VAL A 18 26.95 -16.56 17.31
CA VAL A 18 26.38 -15.71 16.25
C VAL A 18 25.11 -16.33 15.67
N LEU A 19 25.11 -17.64 15.39
CA LEU A 19 23.93 -18.35 14.92
C LEU A 19 22.79 -18.33 15.96
N ALA A 20 23.11 -18.55 17.23
CA ALA A 20 22.13 -18.47 18.32
C ALA A 20 21.48 -17.08 18.40
N LYS A 21 22.29 -16.02 18.27
CA LYS A 21 21.79 -14.64 18.23
C LYS A 21 20.85 -14.39 17.04
N LEU A 22 21.25 -14.82 15.84
CA LEU A 22 20.44 -14.69 14.63
C LEU A 22 19.11 -15.47 14.71
N VAL A 23 19.11 -16.65 15.34
CA VAL A 23 17.89 -17.43 15.56
C VAL A 23 16.92 -16.73 16.51
N LEU A 24 17.44 -16.08 17.56
CA LEU A 24 16.62 -15.33 18.50
C LEU A 24 16.02 -14.07 17.86
N GLU A 25 16.83 -13.32 17.11
CA GLU A 25 16.38 -12.14 16.36
C GLU A 25 15.29 -12.50 15.35
N LYS A 26 15.50 -13.56 14.55
CA LYS A 26 14.51 -14.00 13.56
C LYS A 26 13.19 -14.45 14.18
N ARG A 27 13.23 -15.13 15.35
CA ARG A 27 12.02 -15.50 16.09
C ARG A 27 11.25 -14.29 16.61
N GLN A 28 11.95 -13.24 17.04
CA GLN A 28 11.33 -11.99 17.47
C GLN A 28 10.71 -11.24 16.29
N GLU A 29 11.42 -11.17 15.16
CA GLU A 29 10.90 -10.59 13.92
C GLU A 29 9.66 -11.34 13.44
N ASP A 30 9.69 -12.67 13.36
CA ASP A 30 8.54 -13.50 12.96
C ASP A 30 7.35 -13.29 13.90
N GLY A 31 7.59 -13.21 15.22
CA GLY A 31 6.55 -12.92 16.21
C GLY A 31 5.96 -11.51 16.06
N SER A 32 6.80 -10.51 15.79
CA SER A 32 6.39 -9.13 15.55
C SER A 32 5.57 -8.98 14.27
N LEU A 33 5.99 -9.64 13.20
CA LEU A 33 5.31 -9.64 11.91
C LEU A 33 3.94 -10.32 11.98
N GLN A 34 3.87 -11.47 12.68
CA GLN A 34 2.59 -12.14 12.92
C GLN A 34 1.63 -11.28 13.75
N LEU A 35 2.16 -10.56 14.75
CA LEU A 35 1.36 -9.66 15.57
C LEU A 35 0.83 -8.46 14.76
N GLU A 36 1.66 -7.85 13.92
CA GLU A 36 1.23 -6.78 13.02
C GLU A 36 0.20 -7.25 11.99
N TYR A 37 0.43 -8.43 11.40
CA TYR A 37 -0.53 -9.03 10.48
C TYR A 37 -1.89 -9.27 11.15
N LYS A 38 -1.88 -9.82 12.38
CA LYS A 38 -3.10 -10.03 13.17
C LYS A 38 -3.81 -8.71 13.50
N LYS A 39 -3.07 -7.65 13.82
CA LYS A 39 -3.65 -6.31 14.05
C LYS A 39 -4.32 -5.76 12.79
N LYS A 40 -3.65 -5.87 11.63
CA LYS A 40 -4.22 -5.44 10.35
C LYS A 40 -5.50 -6.21 10.00
N LEU A 41 -5.53 -7.52 10.28
CA LEU A 41 -6.75 -8.32 10.11
C LEU A 41 -7.89 -7.86 11.02
N ASP A 42 -7.60 -7.55 12.29
CA ASP A 42 -8.60 -7.05 13.24
C ASP A 42 -9.13 -5.65 12.86
N GLU A 43 -8.26 -4.78 12.35
CA GLU A 43 -8.66 -3.49 11.79
C GLU A 43 -9.55 -3.65 10.55
N LEU A 44 -9.21 -4.59 9.66
CA LEU A 44 -10.01 -4.91 8.48
C LEU A 44 -11.38 -5.45 8.89
N ASP A 45 -11.44 -6.38 9.85
CA ASP A 45 -12.69 -6.95 10.37
C ASP A 45 -13.59 -5.87 10.99
N LYS A 46 -13.00 -4.93 11.74
CA LYS A 46 -13.72 -3.76 12.26
C LYS A 46 -14.30 -2.90 11.15
N CYS A 47 -13.52 -2.60 10.10
CA CYS A 47 -14.01 -1.84 8.95
C CYS A 47 -15.14 -2.56 8.22
N ILE A 48 -15.01 -3.87 8.01
CA ILE A 48 -16.04 -4.70 7.38
C ILE A 48 -17.31 -4.71 8.22
N ARG A 49 -17.21 -4.88 9.55
CA ARG A 49 -18.35 -4.83 10.47
C ARG A 49 -19.01 -3.46 10.55
N MET A 50 -18.25 -2.38 10.38
CA MET A 50 -18.83 -1.03 10.32
C MET A 50 -19.64 -0.82 9.03
N ILE A 51 -19.18 -1.40 7.91
CA ILE A 51 -19.85 -1.30 6.61
C ILE A 51 -21.02 -2.30 6.50
N VAL A 52 -20.86 -3.47 7.09
CA VAL A 52 -21.83 -4.56 7.03
C VAL A 52 -22.35 -4.79 8.43
N GLY A 53 -23.62 -4.44 8.66
CA GLY A 53 -24.36 -4.83 9.84
C GLY A 53 -24.55 -6.35 9.83
N ILE A 54 -23.56 -7.07 10.34
CA ILE A 54 -23.61 -8.53 10.45
C ILE A 54 -24.51 -8.87 11.63
N THR A 55 -25.80 -9.03 11.36
CA THR A 55 -26.76 -9.69 12.27
C THR A 55 -27.00 -11.11 11.74
N GLY A 56 -26.12 -12.04 12.10
CA GLY A 56 -26.23 -13.45 11.69
C GLY A 56 -25.55 -13.77 10.35
N ASN A 57 -26.13 -14.70 9.58
CA ASN A 57 -25.58 -15.20 8.30
C ASN A 57 -26.00 -14.38 7.08
N GLU A 58 -26.65 -13.24 7.31
CA GLU A 58 -27.21 -12.37 6.27
C GLU A 58 -26.48 -11.01 6.33
N TYR A 59 -25.86 -10.64 5.22
CA TYR A 59 -25.11 -9.38 5.11
C TYR A 59 -26.10 -8.24 4.86
N SER A 60 -26.51 -7.55 5.93
CA SER A 60 -27.34 -6.36 5.81
C SER A 60 -26.47 -5.10 5.88
N ILE A 61 -26.64 -4.20 4.92
CA ILE A 61 -25.99 -2.89 4.92
C ILE A 61 -26.97 -1.91 5.55
N ASP A 62 -26.65 -1.38 6.73
CA ASP A 62 -27.46 -0.31 7.35
C ASP A 62 -27.22 1.00 6.61
N ARG A 63 -28.09 1.25 5.62
CA ARG A 63 -28.03 2.41 4.73
C ARG A 63 -28.04 3.72 5.51
N ASN A 64 -28.82 3.80 6.58
CA ASN A 64 -28.98 5.03 7.37
C ASN A 64 -27.71 5.33 8.17
N HIS A 65 -27.03 4.29 8.67
CA HIS A 65 -25.78 4.45 9.38
C HIS A 65 -24.67 4.91 8.44
N ILE A 66 -24.57 4.31 7.25
CA ILE A 66 -23.55 4.64 6.26
C ILE A 66 -23.77 6.03 5.66
N ASP A 67 -25.01 6.41 5.35
CA ASP A 67 -25.32 7.77 4.86
C ASP A 67 -24.94 8.84 5.88
N ARG A 68 -25.17 8.58 7.18
CA ARG A 68 -24.72 9.48 8.27
C ARG A 68 -23.21 9.52 8.40
N MET A 69 -22.52 8.39 8.26
CA MET A 69 -21.06 8.31 8.36
C MET A 69 -20.35 9.00 7.19
N LEU A 70 -20.86 8.84 5.97
CA LEU A 70 -20.20 9.35 4.77
C LEU A 70 -20.56 10.81 4.48
N GLY A 71 -21.64 11.35 5.06
CA GLY A 71 -22.04 12.77 4.99
C GLY A 71 -22.51 13.23 3.60
N ASN A 72 -22.03 12.58 2.54
CA ASN A 72 -22.42 12.69 1.15
C ASN A 72 -23.04 11.34 0.79
N GLY A 73 -24.36 11.30 0.63
CA GLY A 73 -25.14 10.06 0.52
C GLY A 73 -24.55 9.03 -0.44
N VAL A 74 -24.72 7.76 -0.09
CA VAL A 74 -24.32 6.63 -0.93
C VAL A 74 -25.24 6.58 -2.14
N GLU A 75 -24.69 6.72 -3.34
CA GLU A 75 -25.47 6.52 -4.57
C GLU A 75 -25.56 5.03 -4.87
N ILE A 76 -26.78 4.49 -4.86
CA ILE A 76 -27.03 3.07 -5.15
C ILE A 76 -27.41 2.93 -6.63
N LEU A 77 -26.61 2.17 -7.38
CA LEU A 77 -26.85 1.83 -8.77
C LEU A 77 -27.33 0.38 -8.90
N GLU A 78 -28.34 0.15 -9.72
CA GLU A 78 -28.73 -1.20 -10.12
C GLU A 78 -28.17 -1.47 -11.52
N ARG A 79 -27.29 -2.46 -11.63
CA ARG A 79 -26.70 -2.85 -12.92
C ARG A 79 -26.87 -4.34 -13.12
N GLN A 80 -27.35 -4.71 -14.30
CA GLN A 80 -27.46 -6.10 -14.70
C GLN A 80 -26.07 -6.65 -15.00
N ASP A 81 -25.69 -7.73 -14.34
CA ASP A 81 -24.40 -8.38 -14.56
C ASP A 81 -24.40 -9.04 -15.93
N SER A 82 -23.46 -8.64 -16.79
CA SER A 82 -23.38 -9.09 -18.18
C SER A 82 -23.12 -10.60 -18.31
N ARG A 83 -22.68 -11.26 -17.23
CA ARG A 83 -22.36 -12.70 -17.22
C ARG A 83 -23.50 -13.58 -16.71
N THR A 84 -24.29 -13.11 -15.75
CA THR A 84 -25.35 -13.91 -15.10
C THR A 84 -26.77 -13.41 -15.36
N GLN A 85 -26.95 -12.29 -16.07
CA GLN A 85 -28.23 -11.60 -16.25
C GLN A 85 -28.96 -11.22 -14.95
N GLU A 86 -28.29 -11.28 -13.81
CA GLU A 86 -28.87 -10.93 -12.52
C GLU A 86 -28.76 -9.42 -12.26
N LEU A 87 -29.81 -8.86 -11.66
CA LEU A 87 -29.82 -7.47 -11.17
C LEU A 87 -29.00 -7.40 -9.88
N ARG A 88 -27.83 -6.75 -9.96
CA ARG A 88 -26.99 -6.47 -8.79
C ARG A 88 -27.09 -5.01 -8.40
N LYS A 89 -27.13 -4.77 -7.09
CA LYS A 89 -27.14 -3.42 -6.50
C LYS A 89 -25.72 -3.08 -6.06
N PHE A 90 -25.22 -1.93 -6.49
CA PHE A 90 -23.90 -1.40 -6.17
C PHE A 90 -24.06 -0.10 -5.39
N ALA A 91 -23.20 0.13 -4.40
CA ALA A 91 -23.11 1.37 -3.66
C ALA A 91 -21.84 2.12 -4.08
N LEU A 92 -21.98 3.36 -4.56
CA LEU A 92 -20.84 4.22 -4.88
C LEU A 92 -20.46 5.04 -3.65
N ILE A 93 -19.21 4.89 -3.22
CA ILE A 93 -18.62 5.67 -2.14
C ILE A 93 -17.70 6.71 -2.78
N PRO A 94 -18.01 8.02 -2.70
CA PRO A 94 -17.16 9.04 -3.29
C PRO A 94 -15.82 9.11 -2.56
N ILE A 95 -14.72 8.90 -3.30
CA ILE A 95 -13.37 9.05 -2.77
C ILE A 95 -12.97 10.52 -2.92
N VAL A 96 -13.00 11.25 -1.82
CA VAL A 96 -12.39 12.59 -1.77
C VAL A 96 -10.89 12.43 -1.57
N GLU A 97 -10.10 12.73 -2.60
CA GLU A 97 -8.66 12.88 -2.44
C GLU A 97 -8.42 14.01 -1.42
N SER A 98 -7.83 13.67 -0.28
CA SER A 98 -7.45 14.68 0.71
C SER A 98 -6.50 15.67 0.02
N SER A 99 -7.02 16.85 -0.28
CA SER A 99 -6.26 17.92 -0.92
C SER A 99 -5.25 18.45 0.09
N THR A 100 -4.13 17.74 0.23
CA THR A 100 -2.98 18.29 0.93
C THR A 100 -2.57 19.55 0.17
N LYS A 101 -2.80 20.71 0.80
CA LYS A 101 -2.50 22.01 0.21
C LYS A 101 -1.10 21.96 -0.39
N PRO A 102 -0.93 22.20 -1.70
CA PRO A 102 0.38 22.04 -2.32
C PRO A 102 1.35 23.04 -1.68
N LYS A 103 2.36 22.51 -0.98
CA LYS A 103 3.49 23.31 -0.49
C LYS A 103 4.03 24.08 -1.70
N LYS A 104 4.10 25.42 -1.60
CA LYS A 104 4.59 26.30 -2.67
C LYS A 104 5.98 25.83 -3.10
N LYS A 105 6.06 25.12 -4.23
CA LYS A 105 7.33 24.65 -4.79
C LYS A 105 8.12 25.88 -5.25
N LYS A 106 9.37 26.01 -4.79
CA LYS A 106 10.28 27.06 -5.30
C LYS A 106 10.35 26.93 -6.82
N LYS A 107 10.13 28.04 -7.54
CA LYS A 107 10.16 28.06 -9.01
C LYS A 107 11.56 27.65 -9.46
N ASN A 108 11.65 26.54 -10.20
CA ASN A 108 12.90 26.11 -10.80
C ASN A 108 13.18 26.98 -12.04
N ARG A 109 14.30 27.71 -12.02
CA ARG A 109 14.77 28.56 -13.14
C ARG A 109 15.81 27.87 -14.02
N ILE A 110 16.10 26.59 -13.77
CA ILE A 110 17.03 25.81 -14.58
C ILE A 110 16.37 25.54 -15.95
N PRO A 111 17.03 25.86 -17.07
CA PRO A 111 16.52 25.53 -18.40
C PRO A 111 16.53 24.02 -18.62
N CYS A 112 15.49 23.50 -19.27
CA CYS A 112 15.39 22.09 -19.62
C CYS A 112 16.51 21.67 -20.56
N SER A 113 17.21 20.57 -20.29
CA SER A 113 18.30 20.11 -21.17
C SER A 113 17.84 19.51 -22.50
N PHE A 114 16.54 19.53 -22.82
CA PHE A 114 15.98 18.99 -24.07
C PHE A 114 15.42 20.13 -24.95
N CYS A 115 14.48 20.92 -24.42
CA CYS A 115 13.88 22.04 -25.16
C CYS A 115 14.39 23.43 -24.73
N HIS A 116 15.27 23.51 -23.74
CA HIS A 116 15.86 24.76 -23.21
C HIS A 116 14.88 25.76 -22.58
N GLU A 117 13.60 25.41 -22.43
CA GLU A 117 12.63 26.23 -21.70
C GLU A 117 12.75 26.05 -20.18
N VAL A 118 12.40 27.10 -19.42
CA VAL A 118 12.40 27.09 -17.94
C VAL A 118 11.07 26.57 -17.39
N GLY A 119 11.08 26.06 -16.16
CA GLY A 119 9.86 25.66 -15.45
C GLY A 119 9.59 24.15 -15.44
N HIS A 120 10.39 23.35 -16.14
CA HIS A 120 10.33 21.89 -16.10
C HIS A 120 11.73 21.27 -16.19
N THR A 121 11.84 19.97 -15.91
CA THR A 121 13.08 19.20 -16.05
C THR A 121 13.02 18.31 -17.29
N ARG A 122 14.18 17.83 -17.79
CA ARG A 122 14.25 16.89 -18.92
C ARG A 122 13.31 15.68 -18.77
N ALA A 123 13.07 15.23 -17.54
CA ALA A 123 12.20 14.10 -17.23
C ALA A 123 10.71 14.40 -17.47
N LYS A 124 10.28 15.67 -17.35
CA LYS A 124 8.89 16.12 -17.53
C LYS A 124 8.72 17.04 -18.74
N CYS A 125 9.61 16.91 -19.72
CA CYS A 125 9.57 17.74 -20.93
C CYS A 125 8.56 17.16 -21.91
N GLU A 126 7.53 17.93 -22.25
CA GLU A 126 6.49 17.52 -23.19
C GLU A 126 7.05 17.27 -24.59
N ALA A 127 7.95 18.15 -25.07
CA ALA A 127 8.62 17.96 -26.36
C ALA A 127 9.42 16.64 -26.43
N LYS A 128 9.97 16.17 -25.29
CA LYS A 128 10.64 14.86 -25.22
C LYS A 128 9.64 13.71 -25.25
N LEU A 129 8.51 13.86 -24.56
CA LEU A 129 7.45 12.84 -24.53
C LEU A 129 6.78 12.68 -25.91
N MET A 130 6.71 13.76 -26.68
CA MET A 130 6.16 13.77 -28.04
C MET A 130 7.19 13.40 -29.13
N TYR A 131 8.48 13.25 -28.77
CA TYR A 131 9.51 12.85 -29.72
C TYR A 131 9.43 11.34 -29.97
N THR A 132 8.92 10.95 -31.14
CA THR A 132 9.11 9.61 -31.69
C THR A 132 10.38 9.61 -32.55
N PRO A 133 11.38 8.74 -32.27
CA PRO A 133 12.48 8.53 -33.21
C PRO A 133 11.88 8.07 -34.53
N LYS A 134 12.15 8.77 -35.62
CA LYS A 134 11.92 8.21 -36.95
C LYS A 134 12.97 7.13 -37.15
N ASP A 135 12.53 5.89 -37.14
CA ASP A 135 13.35 4.71 -37.39
C ASP A 135 14.17 4.90 -38.69
N SER A 136 15.47 4.62 -38.58
CA SER A 136 16.38 4.45 -39.72
C SER A 136 16.40 2.98 -40.12
#